data_AF-A0A2T4YLG9-F1
#
_entry.id   AF-A0A2T4YLG9-F1
#
_cell.length_a   1.000
_cell.length_b   1.000
_cell.length_c   1.000
_cell.angle_alpha   90.00
_cell.angle_beta   90.00
_cell.angle_gamma   90.00
#
_symmetry.space_group_name_H-M   'P 1'
#
loop_
_entity.id
_entity.type
_entity.pdbx_description
1 polymer ?
#
loop_
_entity_poly.entity_id
_entity_poly.type
_entity_poly.pdbx_seq_one_letter_code
_entity_poly.pdbx_strand_id
1 'polypeptide(L)' 'MQSYAQTVARLRSMAFLLEEALRIADEGGNALVGAKISDCVDWIEQELTSVNVRAALHPITEQGSADPA' A
#
# COMPACT_ATOMS: atom_id res chain seq x y z
N MET A 1 17.76 1.75 3.83
CA MET A 1 16.81 2.54 3.04
C MET A 1 15.83 1.56 2.41
N GLN A 2 14.53 1.68 2.66
CA GLN A 2 13.53 0.76 2.10
C GLN A 2 13.29 1.15 0.63
N SER A 3 13.32 0.20 -0.30
CA SER A 3 13.10 0.50 -1.71
C SER A 3 11.64 0.84 -1.97
N TYR A 4 11.37 1.59 -3.04
CA TYR A 4 10.00 1.89 -3.48
C TYR A 4 9.14 0.62 -3.62
N ALA A 5 9.68 -0.42 -4.27
CA ALA A 5 9.00 -1.70 -4.44
C ALA A 5 8.69 -2.38 -3.09
N GLN A 6 9.61 -2.29 -2.12
CA GLN A 6 9.37 -2.80 -0.76
C GLN A 6 8.29 -2.03 -0.01
N THR A 7 8.21 -0.71 -0.19
CA THR A 7 7.15 0.12 0.38
C THR A 7 5.78 -0.24 -0.21
N VAL A 8 5.69 -0.35 -1.54
CA VAL A 8 4.44 -0.76 -2.21
C VAL A 8 4.01 -2.17 -1.79
N ALA A 9 4.94 -3.12 -1.76
CA ALA A 9 4.65 -4.48 -1.31
C ALA A 9 4.11 -4.49 0.12
N ARG A 10 4.73 -3.70 1.03
CA ARG A 10 4.29 -3.60 2.42
C ARG A 10 2.89 -3.00 2.55
N LEU A 11 2.58 -1.93 1.82
CA LEU A 11 1.26 -1.30 1.84
C LEU A 11 0.18 -2.28 1.33
N ARG A 12 0.45 -3.02 0.24
CA ARG A 12 -0.46 -4.07 -0.25
C ARG A 12 -0.68 -5.19 0.76
N SER A 13 0.38 -5.64 1.43
CA SER A 13 0.25 -6.63 2.51
C SER A 13 -0.58 -6.11 3.67
N MET A 14 -0.45 -4.83 4.03
CA MET A 14 -1.26 -4.22 5.10
C MET A 14 -2.75 -4.13 4.70
N ALA A 15 -3.06 -3.72 3.47
CA ALA A 15 -4.43 -3.66 2.96
C ALA A 15 -5.11 -5.05 3.05
N PHE A 16 -4.44 -6.10 2.56
CA PHE A 16 -4.95 -7.47 2.62
C PHE A 16 -5.26 -7.92 4.06
N LEU A 17 -4.38 -7.62 5.02
CA LEU A 17 -4.60 -7.98 6.42
C LEU A 17 -5.77 -7.21 7.05
N LEU A 18 -6.00 -5.96 6.63
CA LEU A 18 -7.12 -5.16 7.10
C LEU A 18 -8.44 -5.63 6.48
N GLU A 19 -8.47 -5.99 5.20
CA GLU A 19 -9.65 -6.61 4.58
C GLU A 19 -10.07 -7.89 5.31
N GLU A 20 -9.11 -8.73 5.69
CA GLU A 20 -9.39 -9.93 6.46
C GLU A 20 -9.87 -9.61 7.89
N ALA A 21 -9.29 -8.58 8.53
CA ALA A 21 -9.76 -8.11 9.83
C ALA A 21 -11.18 -7.52 9.76
N LEU A 22 -11.54 -6.85 8.65
CA LEU A 22 -12.88 -6.34 8.39
C LEU A 22 -13.88 -7.50 8.28
N ARG A 23 -13.56 -8.54 7.50
CA ARG A 23 -14.38 -9.75 7.40
C ARG A 23 -14.66 -10.36 8.78
N ILE A 24 -13.64 -10.49 9.62
CA ILE A 24 -13.77 -11.01 10.98
C ILE A 24 -14.63 -10.08 11.86
N ALA A 25 -14.49 -8.76 11.72
CA ALA A 25 -15.29 -7.79 12.47
C ALA A 25 -16.77 -7.87 12.09
N ASP A 26 -17.07 -8.03 10.80
CA ASP A 26 -18.44 -8.19 10.28
C ASP A 26 -19.06 -9.52 10.74
N GLU A 27 -18.31 -10.63 10.65
CA GLU A 27 -18.75 -11.93 11.18
C GLU A 27 -19.01 -11.90 12.69
N GLY A 28 -18.21 -11.12 13.43
CA GLY A 28 -18.36 -10.92 14.87
C GLY A 28 -19.44 -9.90 15.27
N GLY A 29 -20.11 -9.25 14.32
CA GLY A 29 -21.11 -8.21 14.59
C GLY A 29 -20.55 -6.92 15.20
N ASN A 30 -19.25 -6.65 15.03
CA ASN A 30 -18.56 -5.51 15.61
C ASN A 30 -18.54 -4.31 14.65
N ALA A 31 -19.71 -3.74 14.35
CA ALA A 31 -19.89 -2.69 13.33
C ALA A 31 -18.95 -1.47 13.49
N LEU A 32 -18.68 -1.02 14.73
CA LEU A 32 -17.78 0.11 14.98
C LEU A 32 -16.32 -0.23 14.62
N VAL A 33 -15.91 -1.48 14.88
CA VAL A 33 -14.57 -1.96 14.52
C VAL A 33 -14.47 -2.09 13.01
N GLY A 34 -15.48 -2.67 12.36
CA GLY A 34 -15.55 -2.76 10.90
C GLY A 34 -15.43 -1.40 10.22
N ALA A 35 -16.19 -0.39 10.68
CA ALA A 35 -16.09 0.98 10.15
C ALA A 35 -14.67 1.56 10.25
N LYS A 36 -14.02 1.41 11.40
CA LYS A 36 -12.63 1.90 11.59
C LYS A 36 -11.62 1.17 10.70
N ILE A 37 -11.82 -0.12 10.47
CA ILE A 37 -10.96 -0.91 9.60
C ILE A 37 -11.17 -0.50 8.14
N SER A 38 -12.42 -0.27 7.72
CA SER A 38 -12.76 0.26 6.40
C SER A 38 -12.06 1.60 6.14
N ASP A 39 -12.11 2.54 7.09
CA ASP A 39 -11.41 3.82 6.97
C ASP A 39 -9.88 3.63 6.78
N CYS A 40 -9.29 2.64 7.45
CA CYS A 40 -7.86 2.33 7.30
C CYS A 40 -7.53 1.75 5.92
N VAL A 41 -8.40 0.90 5.37
CA VAL A 41 -8.25 0.34 4.02
C VAL A 41 -8.27 1.48 3.00
N ASP A 42 -9.27 2.36 3.06
CA ASP A 42 -9.42 3.49 2.14
C ASP A 42 -8.18 4.40 2.13
N TRP A 43 -7.60 4.68 3.31
CA TRP A 43 -6.36 5.47 3.41
C TRP A 43 -5.16 4.79 2.76
N ILE A 44 -5.02 3.48 2.93
CA ILE A 44 -3.90 2.73 2.33
C ILE A 44 -4.05 2.65 0.82
N GLU A 45 -5.27 2.43 0.32
CA GLU A 45 -5.55 2.42 -1.12
C GLU A 45 -5.31 3.79 -1.76
N GLN A 46 -5.68 4.87 -1.07
CA GLN A 46 -5.38 6.23 -1.49
C GLN A 46 -3.87 6.47 -1.58
N GLU A 47 -3.10 6.03 -0.58
CA GLU A 47 -1.65 6.18 -0.59
C GLU A 47 -1.00 5.31 -1.68
N LEU A 48 -1.45 4.07 -1.87
CA LEU A 48 -1.01 3.21 -2.96
C LEU A 48 -1.26 3.85 -4.34
N THR A 49 -2.41 4.51 -4.50
CA THR A 49 -2.76 5.24 -5.72
C THR A 49 -1.83 6.43 -5.92
N SER A 50 -1.60 7.24 -4.87
CA SER A 50 -0.67 8.38 -4.88
C SER A 50 0.75 7.94 -5.27
N VAL A 51 1.23 6.85 -4.67
CA VAL A 51 2.53 6.24 -4.93
C VAL A 51 2.63 5.78 -6.39
N ASN A 52 1.60 5.12 -6.92
CA ASN A 52 1.56 4.67 -8.31
C ASN A 52 1.53 5.84 -9.32
N VAL A 53 0.77 6.90 -9.03
CA VAL A 53 0.74 8.12 -9.85
C VAL A 53 2.10 8.81 -9.88
N ARG A 54 2.80 8.90 -8.73
CA ARG A 54 4.16 9.46 -8.67
C ARG A 54 5.15 8.65 -9.51
N ALA A 55 5.06 7.33 -9.49
CA ALA A 55 5.91 6.47 -10.33
C ALA A 55 5.61 6.62 -11.83
N ALA A 56 4.36 6.86 -12.21
CA ALA A 56 3.98 7.10 -13.59
C ALA A 56 4.46 8.47 -14.12
N LEU A 57 4.46 9.50 -13.27
CA LEU A 57 4.89 10.85 -13.64
C LEU A 57 6.42 11.03 -13.63
N HIS A 58 7.13 10.27 -12.80
CA HIS A 58 8.59 10.25 -12.74
C HIS A 58 9.09 8.80 -12.84
N PRO A 59 9.05 8.18 -14.03
CA PRO A 59 9.70 6.90 -14.23
C PRO A 59 11.19 7.12 -13.94
N ILE A 60 11.71 6.45 -12.92
CA ILE A 60 13.14 6.46 -12.61
C ILE A 60 13.82 5.86 -13.83
N THR A 61 14.47 6.69 -14.63
CA THR A 61 15.36 6.22 -15.69
C THR A 61 16.50 5.50 -14.98
N GLU A 62 16.47 4.18 -14.96
CA GLU A 62 17.65 3.39 -14.60
C GLU A 62 18.70 3.61 -15.70
N GLN A 63 19.46 4.70 -15.61
CA GLN A 63 20.69 4.85 -16.35
C GLN A 63 21.78 4.11 -15.59
N GLY A 64 22.07 2.90 -16.05
CA GLY A 64 23.32 2.24 -15.77
C GLY A 64 24.48 3.14 -16.21
N SER A 65 25.22 3.66 -15.22
CA SER A 65 26.56 4.19 -15.45
C SER A 65 27.54 3.05 -15.22
N ALA A 66 27.82 2.29 -16.28
CA ALA A 66 29.05 1.53 -16.35
C ALA A 66 30.18 2.56 -16.46
N ASP A 67 30.90 2.79 -15.36
CA ASP A 67 32.12 3.59 -15.35
C ASP A 67 33.31 2.60 -15.33
N PRO A 68 34.05 2.45 -16.44
CA PRO A 68 35.34 1.77 -16.43
C PRO A 68 36.44 2.80 -16.22
N ALA A 69 37.14 2.71 -15.10
CA ALA A 69 38.49 3.25 -14.93
C ALA A 69 39.34 2.24 -14.16
#